data_AF-A0A319DVX2-F1
#
_entry.id   AF-A0A319DVX2-F1
#
_cell.length_a   1.000
_cell.length_b   1.000
_cell.length_c   1.000
_cell.angle_alpha   90.00
_cell.angle_beta   90.00
_cell.angle_gamma   90.00
#
_symmetry.space_group_name_H-M   'P 1'
#
loop_
_entity.id
_entity.type
_entity.pdbx_description
1 polymer ?
#
loop_
_entity_poly.entity_id
_entity_poly.type
_entity_poly.pdbx_seq_one_letter_code
_entity_poly.pdbx_strand_id
1 'polypeptide(L)'
;MVIPRLFHLLLVIWCAFTSARDPYDLSIRQDPKGPLGVRLDYSLATTWPTALDPKRKTTRNWLWSSHLTFNSPVSAIPDAQLWQMAFDAYNEIQDDMDLYKIVQAKNKPNAMTVLAFGNEIILASSQKGSSSFSYQFAGTEVLRTLQICQILWRETGTGGTESRHRRDGKCGEVMAAHLYYTIHNAALTEQKATVGTVIWNRDENKLEQADPCGDPEKDVWGCNLFTREKGLIELDIKITPEAYDLSTMAGGLSIKDQIQLCTS
;
A
#
# COMPACT_ATOMS: atom_id res chain seq x y z
N MET A 1 3.87 48.45 32.01
CA MET A 1 4.50 47.90 30.79
C MET A 1 5.12 46.53 31.09
N VAL A 2 4.38 45.42 30.92
CA VAL A 2 4.86 44.04 31.18
C VAL A 2 4.65 43.12 29.95
N ILE A 3 4.09 43.66 28.87
CA ILE A 3 3.57 42.90 27.72
C ILE A 3 4.65 42.37 26.75
N PRO A 4 5.82 43.01 26.49
CA PRO A 4 6.74 42.53 25.46
C PRO A 4 7.53 41.26 25.87
N ARG A 5 7.75 41.04 27.17
CA ARG A 5 8.51 39.87 27.66
C ARG A 5 7.72 38.57 27.59
N LEU A 6 6.40 38.62 27.73
CA LEU A 6 5.52 37.45 27.63
C LEU A 6 5.41 36.95 26.18
N PHE A 7 5.40 37.87 25.22
CA PHE A 7 5.30 37.56 23.79
C PHE A 7 6.56 36.84 23.26
N HIS A 8 7.75 37.26 23.69
CA HIS A 8 9.00 36.57 23.33
C HIS A 8 9.10 35.18 23.96
N LEU A 9 8.59 35.00 25.18
CA LEU A 9 8.57 33.69 25.85
C LEU A 9 7.60 32.73 25.15
N LEU A 10 6.43 33.21 24.70
CA LEU A 10 5.49 32.45 23.88
C LEU A 10 6.06 32.12 22.49
N LEU A 11 6.82 33.03 21.88
CA LEU A 11 7.49 32.80 20.58
C LEU A 11 8.63 31.77 20.71
N VAL A 12 9.43 31.82 21.79
CA VAL A 12 10.48 30.82 22.06
C VAL A 12 9.87 29.45 22.36
N ILE A 13 8.78 29.40 23.13
CA ILE A 13 8.03 28.16 23.39
C ILE A 13 7.44 27.63 22.08
N TRP A 14 6.81 28.46 21.25
CA TRP A 14 6.27 28.07 19.94
C TRP A 14 7.37 27.57 19.00
N CYS A 15 8.51 28.28 18.94
CA CYS A 15 9.67 27.86 18.15
C CYS A 15 10.23 26.52 18.64
N ALA A 16 10.36 26.31 19.96
CA ALA A 16 10.82 25.06 20.55
C ALA A 16 9.84 23.89 20.31
N PHE A 17 8.53 24.14 20.30
CA PHE A 17 7.52 23.12 19.94
C PHE A 17 7.50 22.81 18.44
N THR A 18 7.90 23.76 17.57
CA THR A 18 8.03 23.51 16.13
C THR A 18 9.34 22.80 15.74
N SER A 19 10.40 22.92 16.52
CA SER A 19 11.71 22.31 16.23
C SER A 19 11.95 20.95 16.90
N ALA A 20 11.09 20.50 17.83
CA ALA A 20 11.23 19.25 18.58
C ALA A 20 10.44 18.03 18.05
N ARG A 21 10.03 18.01 16.77
CA ARG A 21 9.47 16.81 16.14
C ARG A 21 10.26 16.44 14.90
N ASP A 22 11.24 15.56 15.07
CA ASP A 22 11.83 14.84 13.95
C ASP A 22 10.70 14.09 13.21
N PRO A 23 10.51 14.32 11.90
CA PRO A 23 9.36 13.78 11.19
C PRO A 23 9.43 12.26 10.98
N TYR A 24 10.66 11.70 11.02
CA TYR A 24 11.03 10.28 10.91
C TYR A 24 12.58 10.12 10.97
N ASP A 25 13.09 8.90 11.12
CA ASP A 25 14.51 8.50 11.18
C ASP A 25 14.75 7.31 10.25
N LEU A 26 15.28 7.57 9.05
CA LEU A 26 15.63 6.56 8.04
C LEU A 26 17.14 6.33 8.00
N SER A 27 17.86 6.51 9.11
CA SER A 27 19.32 6.34 9.08
C SER A 27 19.77 4.89 8.89
N ILE A 28 18.94 3.94 9.34
CA ILE A 28 19.18 2.50 9.30
C ILE A 28 17.86 1.82 8.92
N ARG A 29 17.93 0.83 8.02
CA ARG A 29 16.80 -0.06 7.71
C ARG A 29 16.51 -0.94 8.93
N GLN A 30 15.26 -0.99 9.35
CA GLN A 30 14.78 -1.77 10.49
C GLN A 30 14.12 -3.06 10.01
N ASP A 31 14.18 -4.09 10.86
CA ASP A 31 13.43 -5.33 10.67
C ASP A 31 12.00 -5.19 11.21
N PRO A 32 10.99 -5.78 10.52
CA PRO A 32 9.61 -5.75 11.00
C PRO A 32 9.44 -6.58 12.27
N LYS A 33 8.50 -6.17 13.11
CA LYS A 33 8.14 -6.87 14.35
C LYS A 33 6.99 -7.86 14.19
N GLY A 34 6.08 -7.60 13.26
CA GLY A 34 4.84 -8.35 13.14
C GLY A 34 5.01 -9.76 12.53
N PRO A 35 4.07 -10.68 12.82
CA PRO A 35 4.10 -12.03 12.29
C PRO A 35 4.06 -12.08 10.75
N LEU A 36 3.33 -11.17 10.09
CA LEU A 36 3.25 -11.06 8.64
C LEU A 36 4.47 -10.36 8.03
N GLY A 37 5.28 -9.68 8.84
CA GLY A 37 6.54 -9.07 8.39
C GLY A 37 6.36 -7.85 7.49
N VAL A 38 5.22 -7.16 7.62
CA VAL A 38 4.94 -5.91 6.90
C VAL A 38 5.96 -4.87 7.32
N ARG A 39 6.70 -4.35 6.35
CA ARG A 39 7.78 -3.38 6.59
C ARG A 39 7.79 -2.29 5.54
N LEU A 40 8.37 -1.14 5.88
CA LEU A 40 8.58 -0.04 4.94
C LEU A 40 9.40 -0.52 3.73
N ASP A 41 8.96 -0.20 2.51
CA ASP A 41 9.82 -0.26 1.34
C ASP A 41 10.85 0.86 1.44
N TYR A 42 11.96 0.52 2.08
CA TYR A 42 13.03 1.45 2.42
C TYR A 42 13.67 2.06 1.17
N SER A 43 13.79 1.28 0.10
CA SER A 43 14.32 1.76 -1.17
C SER A 43 13.38 2.80 -1.77
N LEU A 44 12.06 2.53 -1.84
CA LEU A 44 11.10 3.55 -2.29
C LEU A 44 11.20 4.85 -1.45
N ALA A 45 11.38 4.74 -0.13
CA ALA A 45 11.48 5.91 0.74
C ALA A 45 12.77 6.73 0.54
N THR A 46 13.85 6.12 0.07
CA THR A 46 15.19 6.73 0.02
C THR A 46 15.69 7.01 -1.39
N THR A 47 15.22 6.27 -2.39
CA THR A 47 15.73 6.35 -3.77
C THR A 47 14.71 6.85 -4.79
N TRP A 48 13.42 6.94 -4.44
CA TRP A 48 12.35 7.33 -5.35
C TRP A 48 11.79 8.74 -5.10
N PRO A 49 11.54 9.56 -6.15
CA PRO A 49 11.85 9.32 -7.57
C PRO A 49 13.31 9.59 -7.96
N THR A 50 14.05 10.21 -7.05
CA THR A 50 15.49 10.42 -7.16
C THR A 50 16.13 10.07 -5.82
N ALA A 51 17.41 9.74 -5.82
CA ALA A 51 18.15 9.44 -4.60
C ALA A 51 18.11 10.64 -3.64
N LEU A 52 17.67 10.38 -2.41
CA LEU A 52 17.53 11.36 -1.36
C LEU A 52 18.30 10.86 -0.13
N ASP A 53 19.20 11.71 0.38
CA ASP A 53 19.94 11.41 1.62
C ASP A 53 18.97 10.98 2.74
N PRO A 54 19.09 9.75 3.29
CA PRO A 54 18.19 9.26 4.34
C PRO A 54 18.25 10.10 5.63
N LYS A 55 19.35 10.83 5.86
CA LYS A 55 19.50 11.75 6.99
C LYS A 55 18.82 13.10 6.76
N ARG A 56 18.52 13.45 5.51
CA ARG A 56 17.89 14.72 5.16
C ARG A 56 16.38 14.65 5.34
N LYS A 57 15.79 15.64 5.99
CA LYS A 57 14.34 15.74 6.16
C LYS A 57 13.71 16.36 4.91
N THR A 58 12.92 15.57 4.19
CA THR A 58 12.20 15.98 2.98
C THR A 58 10.88 15.23 2.82
N THR A 59 10.04 15.60 1.86
CA THR A 59 8.88 14.75 1.52
C THR A 59 9.36 13.42 0.96
N ARG A 60 8.83 12.31 1.50
CA ARG A 60 9.13 10.95 1.02
C ARG A 60 7.91 10.33 0.37
N ASN A 61 8.17 9.24 -0.34
CA ASN A 61 7.14 8.30 -0.73
C ASN A 61 7.16 7.13 0.24
N TRP A 62 5.98 6.64 0.58
CA TRP A 62 5.83 5.60 1.56
C TRP A 62 4.99 4.46 1.00
N LEU A 63 5.45 3.25 1.23
CA LEU A 63 4.78 2.00 0.90
C LEU A 63 5.21 1.00 1.95
N TRP A 64 4.27 0.23 2.47
CA TRP A 64 4.56 -0.91 3.32
C TRP A 64 4.16 -2.17 2.59
N SER A 65 5.01 -3.18 2.66
CA SER A 65 4.75 -4.45 2.02
C SER A 65 5.35 -5.63 2.77
N SER A 66 4.83 -6.80 2.48
CA SER A 66 5.42 -8.09 2.83
C SER A 66 5.16 -9.09 1.71
N HIS A 67 6.01 -10.11 1.65
CA HIS A 67 5.83 -11.24 0.75
C HIS A 67 5.99 -12.54 1.54
N LEU A 68 5.02 -13.43 1.37
CA LEU A 68 4.87 -14.68 2.09
C LEU A 68 4.78 -15.83 1.10
N THR A 69 5.56 -16.88 1.31
CA THR A 69 5.45 -18.13 0.53
C THR A 69 5.05 -19.27 1.46
N PHE A 70 4.12 -20.11 1.00
CA PHE A 70 3.57 -21.24 1.74
C PHE A 70 3.97 -22.57 1.09
N ASN A 71 3.92 -23.65 1.88
CA ASN A 71 4.27 -25.00 1.40
C ASN A 71 3.23 -25.58 0.43
N SER A 72 1.99 -25.08 0.45
CA SER A 72 0.88 -25.49 -0.41
C SER A 72 0.23 -24.29 -1.10
N PRO A 73 -0.56 -24.51 -2.16
CA PRO A 73 -1.24 -23.42 -2.84
C PRO A 73 -2.15 -22.61 -1.91
N VAL A 74 -2.06 -21.28 -2.02
CA VAL A 74 -2.83 -20.33 -1.21
C VAL A 74 -4.30 -20.29 -1.61
N SER A 75 -4.66 -20.89 -2.76
CA SER A 75 -6.06 -21.10 -3.15
C SER A 75 -6.85 -22.02 -2.20
N ALA A 76 -6.16 -22.74 -1.30
CA ALA A 76 -6.79 -23.52 -0.25
C ALA A 76 -7.08 -22.71 1.02
N ILE A 77 -6.57 -21.47 1.12
CA ILE A 77 -6.83 -20.57 2.26
C ILE A 77 -8.24 -19.99 2.09
N PRO A 78 -9.12 -20.09 3.09
CA PRO A 78 -10.43 -19.46 3.06
C PRO A 78 -10.33 -17.93 2.93
N ASP A 79 -11.20 -17.34 2.12
CA ASP A 79 -11.31 -15.89 1.93
C ASP A 79 -11.43 -15.11 3.25
N ALA A 80 -12.14 -15.68 4.24
CA ALA A 80 -12.25 -15.10 5.59
C ALA A 80 -10.90 -14.91 6.28
N GLN A 81 -9.96 -15.85 6.07
CA GLN A 81 -8.61 -15.76 6.60
C GLN A 81 -7.76 -14.75 5.81
N LEU A 82 -7.92 -14.68 4.49
CA LEU A 82 -7.27 -13.63 3.67
C LEU A 82 -7.70 -12.23 4.11
N TRP A 83 -8.98 -12.04 4.46
CA TRP A 83 -9.44 -10.79 5.02
C TRP A 83 -8.78 -10.47 6.36
N GLN A 84 -8.75 -11.42 7.30
CA GLN A 84 -8.08 -11.20 8.59
C GLN A 84 -6.59 -10.88 8.41
N MET A 85 -5.91 -11.52 7.47
CA MET A 85 -4.52 -11.18 7.11
C MET A 85 -4.39 -9.72 6.64
N ALA A 86 -5.32 -9.20 5.83
CA ALA A 86 -5.29 -7.80 5.40
C ALA A 86 -5.51 -6.82 6.58
N PHE A 87 -6.41 -7.16 7.52
CA PHE A 87 -6.62 -6.40 8.76
C PHE A 87 -5.33 -6.36 9.61
N ASP A 88 -4.74 -7.52 9.86
CA ASP A 88 -3.52 -7.64 10.68
C ASP A 88 -2.34 -6.92 10.02
N ALA A 89 -2.18 -7.08 8.70
CA ALA A 89 -1.15 -6.41 7.90
C ALA A 89 -1.26 -4.88 7.99
N TYR A 90 -2.49 -4.33 7.98
CA TYR A 90 -2.69 -2.89 8.15
C TYR A 90 -2.25 -2.43 9.55
N ASN A 91 -2.49 -3.23 10.58
CA ASN A 91 -2.10 -2.91 11.95
C ASN A 91 -0.57 -2.91 12.12
N GLU A 92 0.13 -3.87 11.49
CA GLU A 92 1.60 -3.93 11.50
C GLU A 92 2.27 -2.67 10.90
N ILE A 93 1.60 -1.93 10.01
CA ILE A 93 2.12 -0.65 9.48
C ILE A 93 2.45 0.31 10.62
N GLN A 94 1.60 0.39 11.66
CA GLN A 94 1.85 1.30 12.77
C GLN A 94 3.11 0.90 13.54
N ASP A 95 3.25 -0.39 13.82
CA ASP A 95 4.38 -0.92 14.55
C ASP A 95 5.70 -0.66 13.81
N ASP A 96 5.70 -0.81 12.48
CA ASP A 96 6.87 -0.50 11.64
C ASP A 96 7.11 1.01 11.54
N MET A 97 6.07 1.84 11.39
CA MET A 97 6.19 3.30 11.41
C MET A 97 6.86 3.82 12.68
N ASP A 98 6.55 3.21 13.83
CA ASP A 98 7.12 3.59 15.12
C ASP A 98 8.63 3.31 15.20
N LEU A 99 9.13 2.27 14.52
CA LEU A 99 10.57 1.98 14.41
C LEU A 99 11.34 3.13 13.77
N TYR A 100 10.73 3.76 12.78
CA TYR A 100 11.28 4.90 12.05
C TYR A 100 10.80 6.25 12.59
N LYS A 101 10.13 6.29 13.75
CA LYS A 101 9.59 7.53 14.35
C LYS A 101 8.69 8.33 13.39
N ILE A 102 7.97 7.66 12.48
CA ILE A 102 7.07 8.31 11.53
C ILE A 102 5.76 8.65 12.25
N VAL A 103 5.69 9.83 12.86
CA VAL A 103 4.55 10.20 13.73
C VAL A 103 3.38 10.88 13.03
N GLN A 104 3.56 11.36 11.80
CA GLN A 104 2.53 12.16 11.14
C GLN A 104 1.50 11.26 10.46
N ALA A 105 0.23 11.35 10.88
CA ALA A 105 -0.87 10.55 10.33
C ALA A 105 -1.01 10.64 8.80
N LYS A 106 -0.62 11.76 8.17
CA LYS A 106 -0.63 11.89 6.70
C LYS A 106 0.34 10.94 5.98
N ASN A 107 1.36 10.44 6.68
CA ASN A 107 2.33 9.48 6.15
C ASN A 107 1.82 8.04 6.21
N LYS A 108 0.84 7.75 7.07
CA LYS A 108 0.21 6.43 7.14
C LYS A 108 -0.67 6.19 5.90
N PRO A 109 -0.46 5.09 5.16
CA PRO A 109 -1.36 4.62 4.12
C PRO A 109 -2.80 4.49 4.63
N ASN A 110 -3.79 4.66 3.74
CA ASN A 110 -5.20 4.50 4.13
C ASN A 110 -5.73 3.10 3.82
N ALA A 111 -4.96 2.28 3.10
CA ALA A 111 -5.40 0.99 2.61
C ALA A 111 -4.26 -0.03 2.69
N MET A 112 -4.63 -1.29 2.89
CA MET A 112 -3.77 -2.47 2.81
C MET A 112 -4.49 -3.52 1.95
N THR A 113 -3.77 -4.07 0.98
CA THR A 113 -4.27 -5.04 0.03
C THR A 113 -3.55 -6.37 0.22
N VAL A 114 -4.31 -7.46 0.19
CA VAL A 114 -3.82 -8.82 0.04
C VAL A 114 -3.97 -9.26 -1.41
N LEU A 115 -2.92 -9.84 -1.99
CA LEU A 115 -2.91 -10.46 -3.31
C LEU A 115 -2.39 -11.89 -3.17
N ALA A 116 -3.25 -12.88 -3.35
CA ALA A 116 -2.94 -14.30 -3.17
C ALA A 116 -2.94 -15.03 -4.51
N PHE A 117 -1.87 -15.76 -4.82
CA PHE A 117 -1.69 -16.48 -6.09
C PHE A 117 -0.70 -17.64 -5.92
N GLY A 118 -0.88 -18.75 -6.64
CA GLY A 118 0.03 -19.89 -6.55
C GLY A 118 0.21 -20.35 -5.09
N ASN A 119 1.43 -20.24 -4.56
CA ASN A 119 1.80 -20.51 -3.16
C ASN A 119 2.17 -19.22 -2.39
N GLU A 120 1.90 -18.06 -2.95
CA GLU A 120 2.43 -16.78 -2.51
C GLU A 120 1.30 -15.82 -2.11
N ILE A 121 1.59 -14.98 -1.11
CA ILE A 121 0.77 -13.82 -0.74
C ILE A 121 1.66 -12.59 -0.72
N ILE A 122 1.22 -11.55 -1.44
CA ILE A 122 1.77 -10.20 -1.35
C ILE A 122 0.81 -9.35 -0.53
N LEU A 123 1.33 -8.71 0.51
CA LEU A 123 0.64 -7.68 1.28
C LEU A 123 1.22 -6.34 0.85
N ALA A 124 0.39 -5.39 0.43
CA ALA A 124 0.84 -4.09 -0.04
C ALA A 124 -0.09 -2.96 0.38
N SER A 125 0.46 -1.90 0.97
CA SER A 125 -0.31 -0.71 1.28
C SER A 125 -0.60 0.11 0.03
N SER A 126 -1.57 1.03 0.12
CA SER A 126 -1.61 2.17 -0.80
C SER A 126 -0.32 3.01 -0.69
N GLN A 127 0.10 3.65 -1.78
CA GLN A 127 1.26 4.53 -1.77
C GLN A 127 0.92 5.90 -1.17
N LYS A 128 1.79 6.44 -0.32
CA LYS A 128 1.78 7.84 0.12
C LYS A 128 2.97 8.60 -0.45
N GLY A 129 2.90 9.93 -0.38
CA GLY A 129 3.90 10.84 -0.93
C GLY A 129 3.43 11.58 -2.18
N SER A 130 4.30 12.46 -2.67
CA SER A 130 3.98 13.40 -3.74
C SER A 130 4.01 12.77 -5.14
N SER A 131 4.93 11.84 -5.42
CA SER A 131 5.01 11.18 -6.73
C SER A 131 4.11 9.94 -6.81
N SER A 132 3.75 9.52 -8.03
CA SER A 132 3.10 8.24 -8.29
C SER A 132 4.11 7.30 -8.92
N PHE A 133 4.42 6.19 -8.25
CA PHE A 133 5.28 5.15 -8.81
C PHE A 133 4.67 4.60 -10.10
N SER A 134 3.38 4.28 -10.08
CA SER A 134 2.70 3.59 -11.18
C SER A 134 2.66 4.39 -12.48
N TYR A 135 2.62 5.72 -12.41
CA TYR A 135 2.63 6.57 -13.61
C TYR A 135 4.02 7.08 -14.01
N GLN A 136 4.97 7.16 -13.08
CA GLN A 136 6.28 7.76 -13.35
C GLN A 136 7.38 6.72 -13.56
N PHE A 137 7.20 5.47 -13.15
CA PHE A 137 8.12 4.39 -13.44
C PHE A 137 7.76 3.71 -14.77
N ALA A 138 8.58 3.96 -15.78
CA ALA A 138 8.30 3.59 -17.17
C ALA A 138 8.44 2.08 -17.43
N GLY A 139 7.77 1.60 -18.48
CA GLY A 139 7.97 0.23 -19.01
C GLY A 139 7.35 -0.90 -18.18
N THR A 140 6.50 -0.59 -17.20
CA THR A 140 5.86 -1.63 -16.37
C THR A 140 4.56 -2.15 -16.98
N GLU A 141 4.26 -3.43 -16.72
CA GLU A 141 2.97 -4.04 -17.07
C GLU A 141 1.78 -3.39 -16.37
N VAL A 142 2.01 -2.81 -15.20
CA VAL A 142 0.99 -2.05 -14.47
C VAL A 142 0.72 -0.71 -15.17
N LEU A 143 1.76 0.04 -15.55
CA LEU A 143 1.59 1.28 -16.31
C LEU A 143 0.84 1.04 -17.62
N ARG A 144 1.17 -0.04 -18.35
CA ARG A 144 0.46 -0.41 -19.59
C ARG A 144 -1.04 -0.60 -19.33
N THR A 145 -1.41 -1.34 -18.29
CA THR A 145 -2.83 -1.52 -17.95
C THR A 145 -3.48 -0.21 -17.51
N LEU A 146 -2.81 0.63 -16.72
CA LEU A 146 -3.35 1.95 -16.34
C LEU A 146 -3.57 2.87 -17.56
N GLN A 147 -2.72 2.78 -18.59
CA GLN A 147 -2.90 3.49 -19.85
C GLN A 147 -4.12 2.97 -20.63
N ILE A 148 -4.34 1.66 -20.65
CA ILE A 148 -5.56 1.07 -21.24
C ILE A 148 -6.81 1.58 -20.51
N CYS A 149 -6.79 1.59 -19.17
CA CYS A 149 -7.88 2.15 -18.37
C CYS A 149 -8.18 3.62 -18.71
N GLN A 150 -7.14 4.43 -18.93
CA GLN A 150 -7.29 5.85 -19.34
C GLN A 150 -7.92 5.97 -20.73
N ILE A 151 -7.50 5.13 -21.69
CA ILE A 151 -8.06 5.11 -23.05
C ILE A 151 -9.55 4.73 -23.00
N LEU A 152 -9.91 3.66 -22.28
CA LEU A 152 -11.29 3.23 -22.12
C LEU A 152 -12.16 4.33 -21.50
N TRP A 153 -11.68 4.99 -20.45
CA TRP A 153 -12.35 6.15 -19.87
C TRP A 153 -12.55 7.28 -20.88
N ARG A 154 -11.54 7.59 -21.70
CA ARG A 154 -11.65 8.64 -22.72
C ARG A 154 -12.76 8.34 -23.73
N GLU A 155 -12.90 7.08 -24.12
CA GLU A 155 -13.87 6.65 -25.14
C GLU A 155 -15.29 6.51 -24.62
N THR A 156 -15.46 6.17 -23.33
CA THR A 156 -16.76 5.77 -22.76
C THR A 156 -17.24 6.67 -21.60
N GLY A 157 -16.36 7.47 -21.03
CA GLY A 157 -16.66 8.37 -19.92
C GLY A 157 -17.41 9.62 -20.35
N THR A 158 -18.24 10.17 -19.45
CA THR A 158 -19.12 11.32 -19.72
C THR A 158 -18.39 12.67 -19.82
N GLY A 159 -17.06 12.69 -19.95
CA GLY A 159 -16.24 13.89 -19.68
C GLY A 159 -15.12 14.23 -20.66
N GLY A 160 -14.87 13.47 -21.73
CA GLY A 160 -13.96 13.83 -22.83
C GLY A 160 -12.53 14.26 -22.46
N THR A 161 -12.12 14.09 -21.21
CA THR A 161 -10.86 14.59 -20.63
C THR A 161 -10.14 13.43 -19.94
N GLU A 162 -8.82 13.41 -20.11
CA GLU A 162 -7.93 12.43 -19.48
C GLU A 162 -8.12 12.45 -17.97
N SER A 163 -8.69 11.38 -17.41
CA SER A 163 -8.84 11.21 -15.97
C SER A 163 -7.93 10.09 -15.52
N ARG A 164 -6.84 10.44 -14.81
CA ARG A 164 -6.09 9.44 -14.06
C ARG A 164 -7.00 8.81 -13.00
N HIS A 165 -6.71 7.58 -12.60
CA HIS A 165 -7.35 6.96 -11.42
C HIS A 165 -7.45 7.96 -10.25
N ARG A 166 -8.54 7.92 -9.48
CA ARG A 166 -8.83 8.87 -8.36
C ARG A 166 -7.65 9.13 -7.43
N ARG A 167 -6.81 8.10 -7.24
CA ARG A 167 -5.66 8.09 -6.34
C ARG A 167 -4.33 8.17 -7.08
N ASP A 168 -4.31 8.64 -8.33
CA ASP A 168 -3.11 8.76 -9.17
C ASP A 168 -2.35 7.42 -9.27
N GLY A 169 -3.07 6.30 -9.38
CA GLY A 169 -2.50 4.95 -9.49
C GLY A 169 -1.88 4.41 -8.20
N LYS A 170 -2.11 5.05 -7.05
CA LYS A 170 -1.51 4.69 -5.75
C LYS A 170 -2.34 3.69 -4.92
N CYS A 171 -3.37 3.06 -5.50
CA CYS A 171 -4.20 2.07 -4.80
C CYS A 171 -3.34 0.85 -4.36
N GLY A 172 -3.76 0.13 -3.32
CA GLY A 172 -3.01 -1.03 -2.83
C GLY A 172 -2.98 -2.18 -3.83
N GLU A 173 -4.05 -2.39 -4.60
CA GLU A 173 -4.16 -3.38 -5.68
C GLU A 173 -3.12 -3.12 -6.77
N VAL A 174 -2.92 -1.85 -7.12
CA VAL A 174 -1.94 -1.42 -8.11
C VAL A 174 -0.52 -1.63 -7.58
N MET A 175 -0.27 -1.35 -6.30
CA MET A 175 1.03 -1.58 -5.67
C MET A 175 1.35 -3.07 -5.53
N ALA A 176 0.37 -3.89 -5.13
CA ALA A 176 0.53 -5.35 -5.06
C ALA A 176 0.85 -5.94 -6.43
N ALA A 177 0.17 -5.48 -7.49
CA ALA A 177 0.46 -5.91 -8.85
C ALA A 177 1.88 -5.48 -9.30
N HIS A 178 2.36 -4.29 -8.92
CA HIS A 178 3.74 -3.91 -9.21
C HIS A 178 4.74 -4.85 -8.54
N LEU A 179 4.54 -5.17 -7.26
CA LEU A 179 5.40 -6.09 -6.53
C LEU A 179 5.40 -7.49 -7.18
N TYR A 180 4.24 -7.98 -7.62
CA TYR A 180 4.15 -9.23 -8.38
C TYR A 180 5.04 -9.18 -9.63
N TYR A 181 4.88 -8.15 -10.48
CA TYR A 181 5.66 -8.05 -11.73
C TYR A 181 7.14 -7.69 -11.53
N THR A 182 7.58 -7.37 -10.31
CA THR A 182 9.01 -7.22 -9.99
C THR A 182 9.75 -8.56 -10.01
N ILE A 183 9.06 -9.65 -9.63
CA ILE A 183 9.68 -10.98 -9.50
C ILE A 183 9.04 -12.04 -10.41
N HIS A 184 7.87 -11.76 -11.00
CA HIS A 184 7.14 -12.66 -11.89
C HIS A 184 6.95 -12.06 -13.27
N ASN A 185 7.12 -12.88 -14.31
CA ASN A 185 6.89 -12.49 -15.70
C ASN A 185 5.53 -12.98 -16.26
N ALA A 186 4.90 -13.96 -15.60
CA ALA A 186 3.61 -14.47 -16.04
C ALA A 186 2.53 -13.40 -15.87
N ALA A 187 1.48 -13.44 -16.70
CA ALA A 187 0.38 -12.49 -16.58
C ALA A 187 -0.50 -12.85 -15.37
N LEU A 188 -0.91 -11.86 -14.57
CA LEU A 188 -1.84 -12.06 -13.45
C LEU A 188 -3.16 -12.73 -13.88
N THR A 189 -3.60 -12.49 -15.12
CA THR A 189 -4.79 -13.12 -15.72
C THR A 189 -4.69 -14.64 -15.79
N GLU A 190 -3.49 -15.20 -15.79
CA GLU A 190 -3.23 -16.65 -15.84
C GLU A 190 -3.10 -17.26 -14.44
N GLN A 191 -2.87 -16.43 -13.42
CA GLN A 191 -2.61 -16.90 -12.06
C GLN A 191 -3.87 -17.20 -11.26
N LYS A 192 -5.04 -16.74 -11.73
CA LYS A 192 -6.31 -16.76 -10.97
C LYS A 192 -6.11 -16.16 -9.57
N ALA A 193 -5.39 -15.04 -9.52
CA ALA A 193 -5.02 -14.40 -8.28
C ALA A 193 -6.25 -13.77 -7.60
N THR A 194 -6.34 -13.93 -6.29
CA THR A 194 -7.40 -13.34 -5.46
C THR A 194 -6.90 -12.05 -4.83
N VAL A 195 -7.75 -11.02 -4.77
CA VAL A 195 -7.40 -9.69 -4.24
C VAL A 195 -8.46 -9.16 -3.28
N GLY A 196 -8.03 -8.54 -2.19
CA GLY A 196 -8.93 -7.82 -1.28
C GLY A 196 -8.23 -6.67 -0.58
N THR A 197 -8.96 -5.58 -0.35
CA THR A 197 -8.42 -4.36 0.24
C THR A 197 -9.21 -3.96 1.49
N VAL A 198 -8.50 -3.69 2.59
CA VAL A 198 -9.07 -3.02 3.76
C VAL A 198 -8.69 -1.54 3.75
N ILE A 199 -9.62 -0.68 4.17
CA ILE A 199 -9.42 0.77 4.24
C ILE A 199 -9.77 1.33 5.61
N TRP A 200 -9.02 2.34 6.04
CA TRP A 200 -9.41 3.12 7.21
C TRP A 200 -10.51 4.09 6.83
N ASN A 201 -11.72 3.84 7.34
CA ASN A 201 -12.85 4.74 7.27
C ASN A 201 -12.70 5.80 8.35
N ARG A 202 -12.56 7.06 7.93
CA ARG A 202 -12.35 8.19 8.83
C ARG A 202 -13.63 8.64 9.53
N ASP A 203 -14.77 8.45 8.88
CA ASP A 203 -16.07 8.88 9.40
C ASP A 203 -16.52 7.95 10.53
N GLU A 204 -16.24 6.65 10.38
CA GLU A 204 -16.55 5.63 11.37
C GLU A 204 -15.38 5.29 12.29
N ASN A 205 -14.20 5.87 12.04
CA ASN A 205 -12.96 5.66 12.78
C ASN A 205 -12.63 4.16 12.97
N LYS A 206 -12.80 3.38 11.90
CA LYS A 206 -12.60 1.92 11.90
C LYS A 206 -11.93 1.46 10.61
N LEU A 207 -11.29 0.30 10.67
CA LEU A 207 -10.83 -0.41 9.48
C LEU A 207 -12.00 -1.25 8.94
N GLU A 208 -12.20 -1.26 7.63
CA GLU A 208 -13.27 -2.02 6.97
C GLU A 208 -12.81 -2.60 5.63
N GLN A 209 -13.49 -3.65 5.19
CA GLN A 209 -13.33 -4.22 3.85
C GLN A 209 -13.91 -3.27 2.82
N ALA A 210 -13.27 -3.13 1.67
CA ALA A 210 -13.75 -2.26 0.60
C ALA A 210 -13.52 -2.88 -0.77
N ASP A 211 -14.50 -2.69 -1.66
CA ASP A 211 -14.33 -2.97 -3.08
C ASP A 211 -13.26 -2.05 -3.68
N PRO A 212 -12.58 -2.49 -4.76
CA PRO A 212 -11.66 -1.64 -5.48
C PRO A 212 -12.34 -0.33 -5.92
N CYS A 213 -11.70 0.80 -5.64
CA CYS A 213 -12.34 2.09 -5.88
C CYS A 213 -12.68 2.30 -7.36
N GLY A 214 -13.85 2.86 -7.68
CA GLY A 214 -14.25 3.12 -9.06
C GLY A 214 -15.69 3.56 -9.18
N ASP A 215 -16.18 3.65 -10.42
CA ASP A 215 -17.61 3.77 -10.70
C ASP A 215 -18.20 2.37 -10.82
N PRO A 216 -18.99 1.89 -9.84
CA PRO A 216 -19.55 0.54 -9.86
C PRO A 216 -20.65 0.35 -10.90
N GLU A 217 -21.25 1.44 -11.42
CA GLU A 217 -22.35 1.35 -12.40
C GLU A 217 -21.82 1.24 -13.82
N LYS A 218 -20.69 1.89 -14.09
CA LYS A 218 -20.14 1.97 -15.45
C LYS A 218 -18.88 1.11 -15.64
N ASP A 219 -18.12 0.86 -14.59
CA ASP A 219 -16.86 0.08 -14.62
C ASP A 219 -15.92 0.47 -15.77
N VAL A 220 -15.85 1.78 -16.02
CA VAL A 220 -15.03 2.44 -17.05
C VAL A 220 -13.87 3.22 -16.43
N TRP A 221 -13.77 3.25 -15.10
CA TRP A 221 -12.77 4.02 -14.38
C TRP A 221 -12.62 3.56 -12.94
N GLY A 222 -11.37 3.35 -12.53
CA GLY A 222 -11.03 2.98 -11.17
C GLY A 222 -10.20 1.71 -11.06
N CYS A 223 -9.82 1.40 -9.83
CA CYS A 223 -9.13 0.18 -9.46
C CYS A 223 -10.00 -1.08 -9.70
N ASN A 224 -11.34 -0.95 -9.80
CA ASN A 224 -12.25 -2.01 -10.28
C ASN A 224 -12.02 -2.41 -11.76
N LEU A 225 -11.83 -1.43 -12.64
CA LEU A 225 -11.45 -1.70 -14.02
C LEU A 225 -10.06 -2.36 -14.07
N PHE A 226 -9.12 -1.88 -13.24
CA PHE A 226 -7.78 -2.45 -13.18
C PHE A 226 -7.75 -3.91 -12.72
N THR A 227 -8.48 -4.25 -11.66
CA THR A 227 -8.58 -5.64 -11.15
C THR A 227 -9.19 -6.55 -12.21
N ARG A 228 -10.24 -6.09 -12.90
CA ARG A 228 -10.85 -6.80 -14.04
C ARG A 228 -9.87 -7.03 -15.18
N GLU A 229 -9.17 -6.00 -15.64
CA GLU A 229 -8.18 -6.11 -16.73
C GLU A 229 -6.99 -7.02 -16.36
N LYS A 230 -6.67 -7.13 -15.07
CA LYS A 230 -5.66 -8.08 -14.56
C LYS A 230 -6.22 -9.47 -14.24
N GLY A 231 -7.51 -9.71 -14.46
CA GLY A 231 -8.17 -11.00 -14.22
C GLY A 231 -8.15 -11.40 -12.74
N LEU A 232 -8.16 -10.43 -11.84
CA LEU A 232 -8.14 -10.67 -10.40
C LEU A 232 -9.53 -11.06 -9.91
N ILE A 233 -9.58 -12.02 -8.99
CA ILE A 233 -10.80 -12.44 -8.31
C ILE A 233 -10.93 -11.59 -7.05
N GLU A 234 -11.90 -10.68 -7.02
CA GLU A 234 -12.14 -9.82 -5.87
C GLU A 234 -12.81 -10.61 -4.74
N LEU A 235 -12.30 -10.45 -3.52
CA LEU A 235 -12.90 -11.03 -2.32
C LEU A 235 -14.25 -10.36 -2.01
N ASP A 236 -15.27 -11.15 -1.65
CA ASP A 236 -16.56 -10.62 -1.22
C ASP A 236 -16.41 -9.90 0.14
N ILE A 237 -16.72 -8.60 0.15
CA ILE A 237 -16.65 -7.73 1.34
C ILE A 237 -17.65 -8.11 2.44
N LYS A 238 -18.62 -8.99 2.17
CA LYS A 238 -19.60 -9.48 3.16
C LYS A 238 -19.05 -10.64 4.00
N ILE A 239 -17.93 -11.23 3.61
CA ILE A 239 -17.30 -12.33 4.34
C ILE A 239 -16.76 -11.78 5.67
N THR A 240 -17.17 -12.39 6.77
CA THR A 240 -16.64 -12.02 8.09
C THR A 240 -15.21 -12.53 8.24
N PRO A 241 -14.23 -11.69 8.63
CA PRO A 241 -12.86 -12.13 8.86
C PRO A 241 -12.76 -13.22 9.93
N GLU A 242 -11.87 -14.19 9.71
CA GLU A 242 -11.63 -15.31 10.62
C GLU A 242 -10.15 -15.44 10.97
N ALA A 243 -9.87 -15.88 12.19
CA ALA A 243 -8.51 -16.13 12.65
C ALA A 243 -7.82 -17.20 11.78
N TYR A 244 -6.51 -17.05 11.63
CA TYR A 244 -5.64 -17.97 10.91
C TYR A 244 -4.39 -18.28 11.72
N ASP A 245 -3.66 -19.30 11.29
CA ASP A 245 -2.38 -19.69 11.88
C ASP A 245 -1.38 -19.94 10.75
N LEU A 246 -0.38 -19.06 10.65
CA LEU A 246 0.67 -19.13 9.63
C LEU A 246 1.46 -20.44 9.68
N SER A 247 1.51 -21.13 10.81
CA SER A 247 2.27 -22.39 10.93
C SER A 247 1.57 -23.58 10.29
N THR A 248 0.25 -23.50 10.10
CA THR A 248 -0.58 -24.61 9.59
C THR A 248 -1.31 -24.29 8.30
N MET A 249 -1.70 -23.03 8.07
CA MET A 249 -2.43 -22.62 6.87
C MET A 249 -1.61 -22.86 5.61
N ALA A 250 -2.26 -23.38 4.55
CA ALA A 250 -1.60 -23.76 3.30
C ALA A 250 -0.32 -24.60 3.51
N GLY A 251 -0.34 -25.53 4.46
CA GLY A 251 0.81 -26.39 4.79
C GLY A 251 1.94 -25.68 5.54
N GLY A 252 1.70 -24.48 6.03
CA GLY A 252 2.63 -23.66 6.80
C GLY A 252 3.46 -22.69 5.94
N LEU A 253 3.79 -21.55 6.55
CA LEU A 253 4.64 -20.51 6.01
C LEU A 253 6.09 -21.02 5.88
N SER A 254 6.65 -20.93 4.69
CA SER A 254 8.03 -21.35 4.38
C SER A 254 8.99 -20.18 4.28
N ILE A 255 8.56 -19.09 3.62
CA ILE A 255 9.37 -17.89 3.42
C ILE A 255 8.58 -16.66 3.85
N LYS A 256 9.27 -15.76 4.55
CA LYS A 256 8.79 -14.42 4.90
C LYS A 256 9.86 -13.39 4.57
N ASP A 257 9.63 -12.59 3.55
CA ASP A 257 10.56 -11.56 3.10
C ASP A 257 9.81 -10.30 2.63
N GLN A 258 10.45 -9.50 1.76
CA GLN A 258 9.84 -8.31 1.17
C GLN A 258 10.32 -8.17 -0.27
N ILE A 259 9.38 -8.01 -1.19
CA ILE A 259 9.66 -7.48 -2.54
C ILE A 259 9.69 -5.95 -2.45
N GLN A 260 10.72 -5.33 -3.02
CA GLN A 260 10.86 -3.88 -3.08
C GLN A 260 10.56 -3.38 -4.49
N LEU A 261 9.85 -2.26 -4.61
CA LEU A 261 9.56 -1.62 -5.90
C LEU A 261 10.82 -1.05 -6.56
N CYS A 262 11.76 -0.59 -5.76
CA CYS A 262 13.03 -0.07 -6.22
C CYS A 262 14.16 -0.98 -5.73
N THR A 263 14.86 -1.62 -6.66
CA THR A 263 16.15 -2.26 -6.36
C THR A 263 17.23 -1.18 -6.35
N SER A 264 17.95 -1.05 -5.24
CA SER A 264 19.13 -0.19 -5.12
C SER A 264 20.34 -0.79 -5.83
#